data_AF-A0A820Y227-F1
#
_entry.id   AF-A0A820Y227-F1
#
_cell.length_a   1.000
_cell.length_b   1.000
_cell.length_c   1.000
_cell.angle_alpha   90.00
_cell.angle_beta   90.00
_cell.angle_gamma   90.00
#
_symmetry.space_group_name_H-M   'P 1'
#
loop_
_entity.id
_entity.type
_entity.pdbx_description
1 polymer ?
#
loop_
_entity_poly.entity_id
_entity_poly.type
_entity_poly.pdbx_seq_one_letter_code
_entity_poly.pdbx_strand_id
1 'polypeptide(L)'
;MIVHFINVILGFLTRPYIAVEKYFLLTFQSYLPTDFDEKSWCILFGLMSIVAIIIAYTLSRYVTIKDADDDPVYQRAKLYSIQRKSQKIN
;
A
#
# COMPACT_ATOMS: atom_id res chain seq x y z
N MET A 1 -3.23 -25.60 -8.45
CA MET A 1 -2.08 -24.69 -8.26
C MET A 1 -2.48 -23.36 -7.64
N ILE A 2 -3.44 -22.62 -8.22
CA ILE A 2 -3.85 -21.28 -7.71
C ILE A 2 -4.38 -21.31 -6.27
N VAL A 3 -5.28 -22.25 -5.91
CA VAL A 3 -5.85 -22.33 -4.54
C VAL A 3 -4.78 -22.61 -3.48
N HIS A 4 -3.82 -23.49 -3.79
CA HIS A 4 -2.71 -23.79 -2.89
C HIS A 4 -1.80 -22.56 -2.70
N PHE A 5 -1.54 -21.83 -3.78
CA PHE A 5 -0.77 -20.59 -3.73
C PHE A 5 -1.44 -19.50 -2.87
N ILE A 6 -2.76 -19.32 -3.00
CA ILE A 6 -3.53 -18.39 -2.16
C ILE A 6 -3.45 -18.79 -0.68
N ASN A 7 -3.60 -20.08 -0.36
CA ASN A 7 -3.50 -20.57 1.03
C ASN A 7 -2.10 -20.39 1.62
N VAL A 8 -1.04 -20.54 0.81
CA VAL A 8 0.33 -20.29 1.24
C VAL A 8 0.54 -18.80 1.54
N ILE A 9 0.02 -17.90 0.70
CA ILE A 9 0.08 -16.45 0.95
C ILE A 9 -0.73 -16.08 2.20
N LEU A 10 -1.95 -16.60 2.36
CA LEU A 10 -2.77 -16.36 3.54
C LEU A 10 -2.08 -16.88 4.80
N GLY A 11 -1.50 -18.08 4.77
CA GLY A 11 -0.72 -18.64 5.88
C GLY A 11 0.54 -17.82 6.21
N PHE A 12 1.20 -17.29 5.19
CA PHE A 12 2.38 -16.43 5.35
C PHE A 12 2.03 -15.04 5.90
N LEU A 13 0.86 -14.49 5.57
CA LEU A 13 0.39 -13.19 6.07
C LEU A 13 -0.24 -13.27 7.46
N THR A 14 -0.96 -14.36 7.77
CA THR A 14 -1.66 -14.53 9.07
C THR A 14 -0.70 -14.72 10.25
N ARG A 15 0.43 -15.42 10.05
CA ARG A 15 1.42 -15.64 11.12
C ARG A 15 2.09 -14.35 11.63
N PRO A 16 2.69 -13.49 10.78
CA PRO A 16 3.25 -12.22 11.21
C PRO A 16 2.15 -11.28 11.71
N TYR A 17 0.94 -11.34 11.14
CA TYR A 17 -0.20 -10.58 11.64
C TYR A 17 -0.48 -10.88 13.12
N ILE A 18 -0.64 -12.16 13.48
CA ILE A 18 -0.89 -12.58 14.88
C ILE A 18 0.29 -12.23 15.79
N ALA A 19 1.53 -12.34 15.30
CA ALA A 19 2.72 -12.01 16.08
C ALA A 19 2.81 -10.50 16.38
N VAL A 20 2.54 -9.65 15.38
CA VAL A 20 2.52 -8.19 15.53
C VAL A 20 1.40 -7.76 16.46
N GLU A 21 0.21 -8.34 16.31
CA GLU A 21 -0.93 -8.07 17.19
C GLU A 21 -0.60 -8.39 18.66
N LYS A 22 -0.05 -9.57 18.94
CA LYS A 22 0.35 -9.96 20.30
C LYS A 22 1.48 -9.11 20.86
N TYR A 23 2.48 -8.79 20.05
CA TYR A 23 3.59 -7.93 20.47
C TYR A 23 3.09 -6.54 20.84
N PHE A 24 2.20 -5.97 20.02
CA PHE A 24 1.64 -4.66 20.26
C PHE A 24 0.73 -4.65 21.49
N LEU A 25 -0.11 -5.67 21.65
CA LEU A 25 -0.91 -5.83 22.86
C LEU A 25 -0.01 -5.87 24.10
N LEU A 26 1.00 -6.75 24.13
CA LEU A 26 1.93 -6.86 25.27
C LEU A 26 2.70 -5.56 25.55
N THR A 27 3.09 -4.83 24.51
CA THR A 27 3.90 -3.61 24.64
C THR A 27 3.04 -2.41 25.09
N PHE A 28 1.80 -2.33 24.60
CA PHE A 28 0.94 -1.16 24.77
C PHE A 28 -0.24 -1.38 25.74
N GLN A 29 -0.41 -2.58 26.30
CA GLN A 29 -1.47 -2.89 27.27
C GLN A 29 -1.45 -1.94 28.48
N SER A 30 -0.27 -1.49 28.92
CA SER A 30 -0.13 -0.52 30.01
C SER A 30 -0.54 0.91 29.66
N TYR A 31 -0.66 1.23 28.36
CA TYR A 31 -1.06 2.53 27.85
C TYR A 31 -2.51 2.54 27.36
N LEU A 32 -3.11 1.36 27.20
CA LEU A 32 -4.51 1.23 26.82
C LEU A 32 -5.39 1.52 28.05
N PRO A 33 -6.49 2.28 27.89
CA PRO A 33 -7.48 2.44 28.95
C PRO A 33 -7.96 1.09 29.46
N THR A 34 -8.25 0.97 30.75
CA THR A 34 -8.81 -0.26 31.35
C THR A 34 -10.13 -0.71 30.72
N ASP A 35 -10.85 0.20 30.07
CA ASP A 35 -12.11 -0.07 29.35
C ASP A 35 -11.91 -0.39 27.86
N PHE A 36 -10.66 -0.56 27.41
CA PHE A 36 -10.36 -0.83 26.01
C PHE A 36 -10.62 -2.30 25.67
N ASP A 37 -11.82 -2.56 25.13
CA ASP A 37 -12.26 -3.90 24.73
C ASP A 37 -11.50 -4.45 23.52
N GLU A 38 -11.40 -5.78 23.43
CA GLU A 38 -10.75 -6.53 22.34
C GLU A 38 -11.37 -6.19 20.97
N LYS A 39 -12.67 -5.89 20.94
CA LYS A 39 -13.36 -5.42 19.72
C LYS A 39 -12.82 -4.08 19.22
N SER A 40 -12.58 -3.14 20.12
CA SER A 40 -12.01 -1.82 19.77
C SER A 40 -10.59 -1.96 19.26
N TRP A 41 -9.82 -2.91 19.82
CA TRP A 41 -8.48 -3.27 19.33
C TRP A 41 -8.52 -3.78 17.90
N CYS A 42 -9.39 -4.75 17.63
CA CYS A 42 -9.56 -5.33 16.29
C CYS A 42 -9.95 -4.27 15.25
N ILE A 43 -10.86 -3.36 15.60
CA ILE A 43 -11.28 -2.26 14.72
C ILE A 43 -10.11 -1.30 14.45
N LEU A 44 -9.40 -0.85 15.49
CA LEU A 44 -8.27 0.06 15.37
C LEU A 44 -7.16 -0.54 14.50
N PHE A 45 -6.79 -1.79 14.77
CA PHE A 45 -5.74 -2.49 14.04
C PHE A 45 -6.14 -2.77 12.57
N GLY A 46 -7.41 -3.11 12.34
CA GLY A 46 -7.98 -3.24 11.00
C GLY A 46 -7.89 -1.93 10.21
N LEU A 47 -8.22 -0.80 10.83
CA LEU A 47 -8.09 0.53 10.21
C LEU A 47 -6.63 0.86 9.88
N MET A 48 -5.68 0.59 10.79
CA MET A 48 -4.25 0.79 10.52
C MET A 48 -3.76 -0.04 9.33
N SER A 49 -4.24 -1.28 9.20
CA SER A 49 -3.90 -2.16 8.09
C SER A 49 -4.43 -1.63 6.75
N ILE A 50 -5.66 -1.11 6.72
CA ILE A 50 -6.23 -0.48 5.52
C ILE A 50 -5.41 0.76 5.11
N VAL A 51 -5.08 1.62 6.07
CA VAL A 51 -4.24 2.81 5.81
C VAL A 51 -2.88 2.41 5.25
N ALA A 52 -2.23 1.38 5.80
CA ALA A 52 -0.96 0.86 5.29
C ALA A 52 -1.06 0.37 3.84
N ILE A 53 -2.15 -0.33 3.48
CA ILE A 53 -2.41 -0.77 2.10
C ILE A 53 -2.57 0.44 1.16
N ILE A 54 -3.31 1.46 1.59
CA ILE A 54 -3.50 2.70 0.79
C ILE A 54 -2.15 3.40 0.58
N ILE A 55 -1.32 3.49 1.61
CA ILE A 55 0.02 4.09 1.53
C ILE A 55 0.90 3.28 0.57
N ALA A 56 0.93 1.95 0.70
CA ALA A 56 1.70 1.08 -0.17
C ALA A 56 1.24 1.18 -1.65
N TYR A 57 -0.06 1.21 -1.89
CA TYR A 57 -0.64 1.42 -3.22
C TYR A 57 -0.25 2.80 -3.79
N THR A 58 -0.35 3.84 -2.97
CA THR A 58 -0.03 5.21 -3.38
C THR A 58 1.46 5.34 -3.69
N LEU A 59 2.34 4.78 -2.86
CA LEU A 59 3.79 4.75 -3.09
C LEU A 59 4.14 3.96 -4.35
N SER A 60 3.54 2.78 -4.55
CA SER A 60 3.75 1.99 -5.77
C SER A 60 3.35 2.77 -7.02
N ARG A 61 2.21 3.46 -6.99
CA ARG A 61 1.75 4.29 -8.11
C ARG A 61 2.64 5.52 -8.32
N TYR A 62 3.10 6.15 -7.24
CA TYR A 62 3.98 7.31 -7.31
C TYR A 62 5.33 6.95 -7.93
N VAL A 63 5.94 5.83 -7.50
CA VAL A 63 7.18 5.30 -8.08
C VAL A 63 6.98 4.99 -9.56
N THR A 64 5.90 4.29 -9.92
CA THR A 64 5.62 3.95 -11.32
C THR A 64 5.48 5.20 -12.22
N ILE A 65 4.89 6.28 -11.72
CA ILE A 65 4.76 7.54 -12.48
C ILE A 65 6.13 8.21 -12.65
N LYS A 66 6.94 8.24 -11.57
CA LYS A 66 8.28 8.82 -11.63
C LYS A 66 9.20 8.06 -12.60
N ASP A 67 9.14 6.73 -12.56
CA ASP A 67 9.89 5.88 -13.50
C ASP A 67 9.45 6.12 -14.95
N ALA A 68 8.17 6.44 -15.19
CA ALA A 68 7.67 6.79 -16.52
C ALA A 68 8.16 8.17 -16.99
N ASP A 69 8.32 9.14 -16.08
CA ASP A 69 8.88 10.46 -16.42
C ASP A 69 10.40 10.38 -16.67
N ASP A 70 11.11 9.43 -16.06
CA ASP A 70 12.54 9.20 -16.27
C ASP A 70 12.85 8.34 -17.51
N ASP A 71 11.84 7.74 -18.15
CA ASP A 71 12.01 6.99 -19.40
C ASP A 71 12.26 7.93 -20.61
N PRO A 72 13.44 7.88 -21.25
CA PRO A 72 13.76 8.73 -22.39
C PRO A 72 12.83 8.51 -23.60
N VAL A 73 12.19 7.34 -23.72
CA VAL A 73 11.18 7.06 -24.75
C VAL A 73 9.89 7.83 -24.46
N TYR A 74 9.46 7.86 -23.19
CA TYR A 74 8.26 8.57 -22.77
C TYR A 74 8.43 10.10 -22.88
N GLN A 75 9.60 10.62 -22.49
CA GLN A 75 9.93 12.04 -22.67
C GLN A 75 9.94 12.46 -24.14
N ARG A 76 10.53 11.65 -25.03
CA ARG A 76 10.50 11.92 -26.48
C ARG A 76 9.07 11.89 -27.02
N ALA A 77 8.26 10.91 -26.65
CA ALA A 77 6.86 10.84 -27.06
C ALA A 77 6.05 12.08 -26.63
N LYS A 78 6.28 12.55 -25.40
CA LYS A 78 5.68 13.78 -24.87
C LYS A 78 6.07 14.99 -25.71
N LEU A 79 7.35 15.15 -26.07
CA LEU A 79 7.84 16.24 -26.94
C LEU A 79 7.19 16.19 -28.35
N TYR A 80 7.11 15.02 -28.99
CA TYR A 80 6.44 14.88 -30.29
C TYR A 80 4.95 15.26 -30.24
N SER A 81 4.26 14.95 -29.14
CA SER A 81 2.85 15.34 -28.95
C SER A 81 2.66 16.85 -28.85
N ILE A 82 3.61 17.56 -28.22
CA ILE A 82 3.62 19.03 -28.10
C ILE A 82 3.90 19.66 -29.47
N GLN A 83 4.86 19.11 -30.22
CA GLN A 83 5.23 19.61 -31.54
C GLN A 83 4.07 19.52 -32.55
N ARG A 84 3.34 18.41 -32.56
CA ARG A 84 2.13 18.23 -33.39
C ARG A 84 0.99 19.18 -33.02
N LYS A 85 0.85 19.55 -31.74
CA LYS A 85 -0.13 20.57 -31.32
C LYS A 85 0.24 21.96 -31.84
N SER A 86 1.54 22.31 -31.83
CA SER A 86 2.00 23.62 -32.31
C SER A 86 1.86 23.79 -33.83
N GLN A 87 1.97 22.71 -34.61
CA GLN A 87 1.78 22.76 -36.07
C GLN A 87 0.33 22.87 -36.53
N LYS A 88 -0.65 22.63 -35.64
CA LYS A 88 -2.07 22.68 -35.99
C LYS A 88 -2.73 24.03 -35.72
N ILE A 89 -2.00 24.95 -35.08
CA ILE A 89 -2.45 26.30 -34.71
C ILE A 89 -1.94 27.37 -35.70
N ASN A 90 -0.84 27.08 -36.42
CA ASN A 90 -0.41 27.82 -37.62
C ASN A 90 -1.07 27.22 -38.87
#